data_AF-A0A960DS44-F1
#
_entry.id   AF-A0A960DS44-F1
#
_cell.length_a   1.000
_cell.length_b   1.000
_cell.length_c   1.000
_cell.angle_alpha   90.00
_cell.angle_beta   90.00
_cell.angle_gamma   90.00
#
_symmetry.space_group_name_H-M   'P 1'
#
loop_
_entity.id
_entity.type
_entity.pdbx_description
1 polymer ?
#
loop_
_entity_poly.entity_id
_entity_poly.type
_entity_poly.pdbx_seq_one_letter_code
_entity_poly.pdbx_strand_id
1 'polypeptide(L)'
;MGMRVTRWMAALAAGALLLAATACSGSDDDGSATTEPDRTTTTAAPPAEPAADFRDADIIVIAHRGASADAPEHTFASYDLALEQGADYLEQD
;
A
#
# COMPACT_ATOMS: atom_id res chain seq x y z
N MET A 1 16.95 24.82 -41.96
CA MET A 1 16.05 24.91 -40.79
C MET A 1 14.77 24.15 -41.11
N GLY A 2 14.40 23.02 -40.52
CA GLY A 2 14.98 22.17 -39.51
C GLY A 2 14.19 20.86 -39.52
N MET A 3 14.91 19.74 -39.54
CA MET A 3 14.36 18.40 -39.42
C MET A 3 13.77 18.24 -38.02
N ARG A 4 12.50 17.82 -37.89
CA ARG A 4 11.97 17.36 -36.61
C ARG A 4 11.08 16.12 -36.81
N VAL A 5 11.77 14.97 -36.81
CA VAL A 5 11.39 13.69 -36.20
C VAL A 5 10.01 13.11 -36.55
N THR A 6 9.96 12.34 -37.63
CA THR A 6 9.05 11.21 -37.79
C THR A 6 9.66 9.98 -37.11
N ARG A 7 8.84 9.22 -36.35
CA ARG A 7 9.08 7.88 -35.78
C ARG A 7 9.69 7.82 -34.36
N TRP A 8 8.81 7.58 -33.38
CA TRP A 8 9.08 6.75 -32.20
C TRP A 8 8.05 5.63 -32.25
N MET A 9 8.45 4.48 -32.80
CA MET A 9 8.84 3.28 -32.04
C MET A 9 7.62 2.61 -31.38
N ALA A 10 7.24 1.53 -32.06
CA ALA A 10 6.22 0.54 -31.77
C ALA A 10 6.00 0.22 -30.29
N ALA A 11 4.72 0.04 -29.97
CA ALA A 11 4.21 -0.63 -28.78
C ALA A 11 4.90 -1.98 -28.54
N LEU A 12 5.44 -2.17 -27.34
CA LEU A 12 5.90 -3.46 -26.85
C LEU A 12 4.71 -4.24 -26.30
N ALA A 13 4.49 -5.42 -26.89
CA ALA A 13 3.46 -6.37 -26.52
C ALA A 13 3.79 -7.09 -25.20
N ALA A 14 2.73 -7.39 -24.46
CA ALA A 14 2.70 -8.15 -23.23
C ALA A 14 2.90 -9.67 -23.43
N GLY A 15 3.31 -10.35 -22.35
CA GLY A 15 3.20 -11.80 -22.14
C GLY A 15 4.55 -12.45 -21.78
N ALA A 16 4.68 -13.37 -20.83
CA ALA A 16 3.77 -13.98 -19.88
C ALA A 16 4.61 -14.70 -18.79
N LEU A 17 4.11 -14.68 -17.55
CA LEU A 17 4.06 -15.74 -16.52
C LEU A 17 4.92 -17.02 -16.72
N LEU A 18 5.79 -17.38 -15.75
CA LEU A 18 5.66 -18.57 -14.87
C LEU A 18 6.91 -18.84 -13.97
N LEU A 19 6.62 -19.09 -12.69
CA LEU A 19 7.23 -20.02 -11.72
C LEU A 19 8.71 -19.87 -11.27
N ALA A 20 8.89 -19.44 -10.02
CA ALA A 20 9.92 -20.00 -9.13
C ALA A 20 9.31 -20.23 -7.73
N ALA A 21 9.41 -21.47 -7.26
CA ALA A 21 8.84 -21.95 -6.01
C ALA A 21 9.55 -21.34 -4.79
N THR A 22 8.78 -20.86 -3.83
CA THR A 22 9.25 -20.55 -2.47
C THR A 22 9.58 -21.86 -1.76
N ALA A 23 10.87 -22.09 -1.50
CA ALA A 23 11.33 -23.05 -0.51
C ALA A 23 11.29 -22.38 0.86
N CYS A 24 10.36 -22.79 1.73
CA CYS A 24 10.45 -22.54 3.16
C CYS A 24 11.39 -23.58 3.78
N SER A 25 12.49 -23.14 4.37
CA SER A 25 13.42 -24.02 5.10
C SER A 25 13.99 -23.28 6.32
N GLY A 26 13.70 -23.81 7.51
CA GLY A 26 14.36 -23.56 8.81
C GLY A 26 14.02 -22.21 9.47
N SER A 27 13.92 -22.08 10.79
CA SER A 27 14.43 -22.90 11.89
C SER A 27 13.71 -22.53 13.20
N ASP A 28 13.99 -23.35 14.22
CA ASP A 28 13.34 -23.56 15.51
C ASP A 28 13.19 -22.33 16.43
N ASP A 29 12.03 -22.21 17.08
CA ASP A 29 11.77 -21.31 18.20
C ASP A 29 11.95 -22.05 19.55
N ASP A 30 13.04 -21.78 20.26
CA ASP A 30 13.22 -22.17 21.67
C ASP A 30 13.10 -20.94 22.59
N GLY A 31 11.97 -20.86 23.29
CA GLY A 31 11.91 -20.38 24.68
C GLY A 31 11.75 -18.88 24.94
N SER A 32 10.63 -18.53 25.58
CA SER A 32 10.63 -18.04 26.97
C SER A 32 9.21 -17.63 27.36
N ALA A 33 8.48 -18.54 28.00
CA ALA A 33 7.19 -18.22 28.60
C ALA A 33 7.42 -17.44 29.90
N THR A 34 7.52 -16.12 29.82
CA THR A 34 7.24 -15.25 30.97
C THR A 34 5.73 -15.24 31.16
N THR A 35 5.24 -15.94 32.18
CA THR A 35 3.85 -15.89 32.62
C THR A 35 3.57 -14.48 33.18
N GLU A 36 3.18 -13.56 32.30
CA GLU A 36 2.50 -12.32 32.66
C GLU A 36 1.07 -12.65 33.12
N PRO A 37 0.55 -11.99 34.18
CA PRO A 37 -0.81 -12.22 34.63
C PRO A 37 -1.80 -11.82 33.53
N ASP A 38 -2.70 -12.77 33.23
CA ASP A 38 -3.76 -12.66 32.24
C ASP A 38 -4.62 -11.40 32.48
N ARG A 39 -4.38 -10.36 31.68
CA ARG A 39 -5.26 -9.19 31.57
C ARG A 39 -6.42 -9.45 30.60
N THR A 40 -7.03 -10.63 30.64
CA THR A 40 -8.35 -10.87 30.05
C THR A 40 -9.42 -10.21 30.91
N THR A 41 -9.39 -8.88 30.99
CA THR A 41 -10.64 -8.14 31.16
C THR A 41 -11.34 -8.23 29.82
N THR A 42 -12.23 -9.22 29.67
CA THR A 42 -13.22 -9.21 28.60
C THR A 42 -14.13 -8.01 28.87
N THR A 43 -13.74 -6.86 28.35
CA THR A 43 -14.66 -5.74 28.13
C THR A 43 -15.73 -6.29 27.19
N ALA A 44 -16.95 -6.43 27.69
CA ALA A 44 -18.09 -6.79 26.86
C ALA A 44 -18.15 -5.81 25.68
N ALA A 45 -18.14 -6.36 24.47
CA ALA A 45 -18.29 -5.55 23.26
C ALA A 45 -19.57 -4.71 23.41
N PRO A 46 -19.51 -3.41 23.08
CA PRO A 46 -20.71 -2.60 23.05
C PRO A 46 -21.76 -3.25 22.14
N PRO A 47 -23.06 -3.02 22.37
CA PRO A 47 -24.11 -3.54 21.48
C PRO A 47 -23.76 -3.18 20.04
N ALA A 48 -23.89 -4.15 19.14
CA ALA A 48 -23.55 -3.97 17.74
C ALA A 48 -24.50 -2.93 17.12
N GLU A 49 -23.99 -1.71 16.96
CA GLU A 49 -24.60 -0.70 16.10
C GLU A 49 -24.72 -1.29 14.69
N PRO A 50 -25.80 -0.98 13.94
CA PRO A 50 -25.90 -1.39 12.55
C PRO A 50 -24.67 -0.88 11.80
N ALA A 51 -24.02 -1.75 11.02
CA ALA A 51 -22.86 -1.37 10.23
C ALA A 51 -23.25 -0.21 9.29
N ALA A 52 -22.44 0.85 9.30
CA ALA A 52 -22.65 1.99 8.42
C ALA A 52 -22.65 1.53 6.95
N ASP A 53 -23.59 2.07 6.15
CA ASP A 53 -23.64 1.81 4.72
C ASP A 53 -22.65 2.74 4.00
N PHE A 54 -21.46 2.22 3.70
CA PHE A 54 -20.41 2.99 3.02
C PHE A 54 -20.61 3.08 1.50
N ARG A 55 -21.68 2.50 0.94
CA ARG A 55 -21.92 2.49 -0.51
C ARG A 55 -22.19 3.88 -1.08
N ASP A 56 -22.66 4.81 -0.24
CA ASP A 56 -22.95 6.19 -0.62
C ASP A 56 -21.88 7.18 -0.11
N ALA A 57 -20.81 6.69 0.52
CA ALA A 57 -19.72 7.54 0.99
C ALA A 57 -18.81 7.97 -0.17
N ASP A 58 -18.35 9.22 -0.13
CA ASP A 58 -17.32 9.69 -1.06
C ASP A 58 -16.02 8.89 -0.86
N ILE A 59 -15.38 8.51 -1.96
CA ILE A 59 -14.08 7.84 -1.94
C ILE A 59 -13.00 8.89 -1.71
N ILE A 60 -12.19 8.70 -0.67
CA ILE A 60 -11.03 9.55 -0.36
C ILE A 60 -9.76 8.82 -0.81
N VAL A 61 -8.95 9.50 -1.61
CA VAL A 61 -7.64 9.03 -2.08
C VAL A 61 -6.56 9.54 -1.13
N ILE A 62 -5.96 8.64 -0.36
CA ILE A 62 -4.88 8.95 0.58
C ILE A 62 -3.57 8.40 0.03
N ALA A 63 -2.62 9.28 -0.26
CA ALA A 63 -1.29 8.90 -0.74
C ALA A 63 -0.38 8.48 0.42
N HIS A 64 -0.32 7.17 0.66
CA HIS A 64 0.49 6.54 1.71
C HIS A 64 1.99 6.80 1.45
N ARG A 65 2.60 7.63 2.30
CA ARG A 65 3.99 8.14 2.17
C ARG A 65 4.28 8.92 0.88
N GLY A 66 3.25 9.53 0.28
CA GLY A 66 3.29 10.16 -1.06
C GLY A 66 3.01 9.16 -2.19
N ALA A 67 3.42 9.48 -3.42
CA ALA A 67 3.34 8.56 -4.57
C ALA A 67 4.44 7.49 -4.50
N SER A 68 4.45 6.70 -3.43
CA SER A 68 5.53 5.78 -3.03
C SER A 68 5.78 4.64 -4.02
N ALA A 69 4.82 4.33 -4.89
CA ALA A 69 5.00 3.39 -6.00
C ALA A 69 5.85 3.97 -7.14
N ASP A 70 5.84 5.29 -7.32
CA ASP A 70 6.41 5.99 -8.49
C ASP A 70 7.69 6.79 -8.14
N ALA A 71 7.81 7.22 -6.87
CA ALA A 71 8.93 8.00 -6.37
C ALA A 71 9.32 7.54 -4.94
N PRO A 72 10.57 7.80 -4.48
CA PRO A 72 10.99 7.39 -3.15
C PRO A 72 10.07 7.94 -2.04
N GLU A 73 9.57 7.04 -1.19
CA GLU A 73 8.66 7.38 -0.09
C GLU A 73 9.24 8.45 0.85
N HIS A 74 8.35 9.23 1.46
CA HIS A 74 8.70 10.32 2.38
C HIS A 74 9.67 11.37 1.81
N THR A 75 9.62 11.63 0.50
CA THR A 75 10.41 12.69 -0.13
C THR A 75 9.50 13.77 -0.70
N PHE A 76 10.04 14.98 -0.88
CA PHE A 76 9.31 16.03 -1.59
C PHE A 76 8.89 15.58 -2.99
N ALA A 77 9.73 14.81 -3.68
CA ALA A 77 9.38 14.27 -4.99
C ALA A 77 8.14 13.35 -4.97
N SER A 78 7.97 12.50 -3.94
CA SER A 78 6.78 11.66 -3.83
C SER A 78 5.54 12.46 -3.42
N TYR A 79 5.69 13.50 -2.60
CA TYR A 79 4.59 14.38 -2.22
C TYR A 79 4.12 15.25 -3.37
N ASP A 80 5.05 15.86 -4.11
CA ASP A 80 4.75 16.69 -5.28
C ASP A 80 3.97 15.87 -6.33
N LEU A 81 4.43 14.65 -6.62
CA LEU A 81 3.76 13.76 -7.56
C LEU A 81 2.37 13.31 -7.07
N ALA A 82 2.19 13.04 -5.78
CA ALA A 82 0.89 12.70 -5.22
C ALA A 82 -0.12 13.85 -5.34
N LEU A 83 0.33 15.10 -5.13
CA LEU A 83 -0.49 16.29 -5.34
C LEU A 83 -0.87 16.46 -6.81
N GLU A 84 0.07 16.24 -7.74
CA GLU A 84 -0.19 16.28 -9.18
C GLU A 84 -1.17 15.19 -9.64
N GLN A 85 -1.13 14.01 -9.02
CA GLN A 85 -2.06 12.90 -9.27
C GLN A 85 -3.45 13.13 -8.65
N GLY A 86 -3.62 14.17 -7.82
CA GLY A 86 -4.90 14.54 -7.22
C GLY A 86 -5.25 13.75 -5.97
N ALA A 87 -4.26 13.34 -5.17
CA ALA A 87 -4.54 12.79 -3.84
C ALA A 87 -5.25 13.83 -2.96
N ASP A 88 -6.27 13.39 -2.23
CA ASP A 88 -7.00 14.24 -1.27
C ASP A 88 -6.16 14.51 -0.03
N TYR A 89 -5.39 13.51 0.40
CA TYR A 89 -4.52 13.58 1.57
C TYR A 89 -3.15 12.96 1.29
N LEU A 90 -2.14 13.52 1.94
CA LEU A 90 -0.83 12.89 2.12
C LEU A 90 -0.81 12.23 3.50
N GLU A 91 -0.31 11.01 3.59
CA GLU A 91 -0.13 10.32 4.86
C GLU A 91 1.35 10.27 5.26
N GLN A 92 1.58 10.39 6.57
CA GLN A 92 2.88 10.25 7.24
C GLN A 92 2.79 9.11 8.25
N ASP A 93 3.93 8.43 8.48
CA ASP A 93 4.08 7.30 9.42
C ASP A 93 3.68 7.60 10.87
#